data_AF-X0TU92-F1
#
_entry.id   AF-X0TU92-F1
#
_cell.length_a   1.000
_cell.length_b   1.000
_cell.length_c   1.000
_cell.angle_alpha   90.00
_cell.angle_beta   90.00
_cell.angle_gamma   90.00
#
_symmetry.space_group_name_H-M   'P 1'
#
loop_
_entity.id
_entity.type
_entity.pdbx_description
1 polymer ?
#
loop_
_entity_poly.entity_id
_entity_poly.type
_entity_poly.pdbx_seq_one_letter_code
_entity_poly.pdbx_strand_id
1 'polypeptide(L)' 'GDRPDVRPQGAQNFAVMGQFCELKRDVVFTVEYSVRSAMAAVHEMTGMGRPPPSVAATDRNPIVLLRAARKLLSV' A
#
# COMPACT_ATOMS: atom_id res chain seq x y z
N GLY A 1 -12.75 7.80 2.57
CA GLY A 1 -12.21 8.57 3.71
C GLY A 1 -11.67 9.88 3.18
N ASP A 2 -10.76 10.54 3.91
CA ASP A 2 -10.13 11.80 3.45
C ASP A 2 -9.25 11.62 2.21
N ARG A 3 -8.71 10.42 2.02
CA ARG A 3 -8.02 10.00 0.80
C ARG A 3 -8.96 9.20 -0.10
N PRO A 4 -9.01 9.48 -1.40
CA PRO A 4 -9.78 8.68 -2.36
C PRO A 4 -9.10 7.34 -2.63
N ASP A 5 -9.87 6.33 -2.99
CA ASP A 5 -9.33 5.08 -3.54
C ASP A 5 -8.51 5.36 -4.82
N VAL A 6 -7.58 4.47 -5.15
CA VAL A 6 -6.77 4.56 -6.37
C VAL A 6 -7.68 4.69 -7.60
N ARG A 7 -8.71 3.85 -7.71
CA ARG A 7 -9.82 4.04 -8.64
C ARG A 7 -11.09 4.35 -7.85
N PRO A 8 -11.50 5.64 -7.78
CA PRO A 8 -12.74 6.01 -7.11
C PRO A 8 -13.96 5.29 -7.69
N GLN A 9 -14.95 5.00 -6.85
CA GLN A 9 -16.17 4.33 -7.28
C GLN A 9 -16.84 5.09 -8.44
N GLY A 10 -17.12 4.39 -9.53
CA GLY A 10 -17.74 4.97 -10.73
C GLY A 10 -16.75 5.66 -11.69
N ALA A 11 -15.47 5.80 -11.34
CA ALA A 11 -14.46 6.32 -12.25
C ALA A 11 -14.25 5.35 -13.42
N GLN A 12 -14.43 5.86 -14.65
CA GLN A 12 -14.29 5.07 -15.88
C GLN A 12 -12.97 5.33 -16.62
N ASN A 13 -12.44 6.54 -16.53
CA ASN A 13 -11.32 7.02 -17.36
C ASN A 13 -10.24 7.78 -16.58
N PHE A 14 -10.29 7.80 -15.25
CA PHE A 14 -9.26 8.40 -14.41
C PHE A 14 -9.00 7.59 -13.15
N ALA A 15 -7.80 7.77 -12.58
CA ALA A 15 -7.36 7.19 -11.31
C ALA A 15 -6.55 8.24 -10.54
N VAL A 16 -6.46 8.08 -9.22
CA VAL A 16 -5.64 8.89 -8.33
C VAL A 16 -4.45 8.07 -7.87
N MET A 17 -3.26 8.65 -7.93
CA MET A 17 -2.00 7.98 -7.56
C MET A 17 -1.11 8.91 -6.77
N GLY A 18 -0.11 8.33 -6.10
CA GLY A 18 0.82 9.03 -5.23
C GLY A 18 0.45 8.93 -3.75
N GLN A 19 0.99 9.83 -2.94
CA GLN A 19 0.98 9.69 -1.47
C GLN A 19 -0.36 10.04 -0.80
N PHE A 20 -1.33 10.54 -1.57
CA PHE A 20 -2.62 11.02 -1.04
C PHE A 20 -3.82 10.20 -1.52
N CYS A 21 -3.62 9.09 -2.25
CA CYS A 21 -4.66 8.09 -2.47
C CYS A 21 -4.63 7.04 -1.35
N GLU A 22 -5.67 6.22 -1.25
CA GLU A 22 -5.80 5.17 -0.26
C GLU A 22 -5.23 3.85 -0.80
N LEU A 23 -4.32 3.24 -0.03
CA LEU A 23 -3.79 1.89 -0.25
C LEU A 23 -3.69 1.17 1.07
N LYS A 24 -4.33 0.00 1.14
CA LYS A 24 -4.43 -0.78 2.37
C LYS A 24 -3.06 -1.24 2.87
N ARG A 25 -2.77 -0.96 4.15
CA ARG A 25 -1.59 -1.39 4.92
C ARG A 25 -0.24 -0.81 4.48
N ASP A 26 -0.17 0.00 3.42
CA ASP A 26 1.08 0.59 2.96
C ASP A 26 1.36 1.95 3.63
N VAL A 27 2.61 2.42 3.56
CA VAL A 27 3.12 3.59 4.26
C VAL A 27 3.48 4.70 3.26
N VAL A 28 2.80 5.85 3.40
CA VAL A 28 3.09 7.08 2.64
C VAL A 28 4.48 7.63 2.99
N PHE A 29 4.95 8.68 2.29
CA PHE A 29 6.32 9.21 2.39
C PHE A 29 7.41 8.26 1.84
N THR A 30 7.02 7.13 1.25
CA THR A 30 7.92 6.22 0.56
C THR A 30 7.75 6.33 -0.95
N VAL A 31 8.82 6.02 -1.69
CA VAL A 31 8.74 5.85 -3.15
C VAL A 31 7.89 4.63 -3.50
N GLU A 32 7.99 3.57 -2.70
CA GLU A 32 7.23 2.32 -2.85
C GLU A 32 5.72 2.60 -2.91
N TYR A 33 5.18 3.47 -2.05
CA TYR A 33 3.76 3.81 -2.06
C TYR A 33 3.32 4.41 -3.41
N SER A 34 4.10 5.35 -3.94
CA SER A 34 3.81 5.98 -5.23
C SER A 34 3.85 4.95 -6.35
N VAL A 35 4.86 4.08 -6.38
CA VAL A 35 4.98 3.00 -7.37
C VAL A 35 3.82 2.01 -7.24
N ARG A 36 3.45 1.62 -6.02
CA ARG A 36 2.32 0.71 -5.75
C ARG A 36 1.01 1.30 -6.25
N SER A 37 0.76 2.58 -5.99
CA SER A 37 -0.46 3.26 -6.43
C SER A 37 -0.57 3.35 -7.95
N ALA A 38 0.54 3.63 -8.65
CA ALA A 38 0.59 3.63 -10.10
C ALA A 38 0.34 2.22 -10.68
N MET A 39 0.94 1.19 -10.08
CA MET A 39 0.73 -0.20 -10.48
C MET A 39 -0.72 -0.65 -10.28
N ALA A 40 -1.33 -0.29 -9.14
CA ALA A 40 -2.76 -0.52 -8.89
C ALA A 40 -3.64 0.22 -9.89
N ALA A 41 -3.38 1.49 -10.17
CA ALA A 41 -4.14 2.30 -11.11
C ALA A 41 -4.12 1.69 -12.52
N VAL A 42 -2.95 1.34 -13.04
CA VAL A 42 -2.83 0.70 -14.36
C VAL A 42 -3.60 -0.61 -14.40
N HIS A 43 -3.45 -1.45 -13.37
CA HIS A 43 -4.14 -2.73 -13.30
C HIS A 43 -5.67 -2.58 -13.24
N GLU A 44 -6.18 -1.73 -12.35
CA GLU A 44 -7.62 -1.52 -12.15
C GLU A 44 -8.31 -0.80 -13.31
N MET A 45 -7.58 0.08 -14.03
CA MET A 45 -8.11 0.85 -15.15
C MET A 45 -8.12 0.06 -16.46
N THR A 46 -7.10 -0.77 -16.69
CA THR A 46 -6.90 -1.45 -17.98
C THR A 46 -7.20 -2.94 -17.94
N GLY A 47 -7.26 -3.55 -16.76
CA GLY A 47 -7.32 -5.00 -16.60
C GLY A 47 -6.05 -5.73 -17.03
N MET A 48 -4.98 -5.01 -17.37
CA MET A 48 -3.71 -5.57 -17.82
C MET A 48 -2.67 -5.59 -16.69
N GLY A 49 -1.59 -6.35 -16.89
CA GLY A 49 -0.52 -6.48 -15.91
C GLY A 49 -0.94 -7.22 -14.64
N ARG A 50 -0.06 -7.21 -13.64
CA ARG A 50 -0.34 -7.81 -12.32
C ARG A 50 -0.70 -6.70 -11.33
N PRO A 51 -1.60 -6.97 -10.37
CA PRO A 51 -1.77 -6.06 -9.24
C PRO A 51 -0.46 -6.00 -8.44
N PRO A 52 -0.21 -4.90 -7.71
CA PRO A 52 0.93 -4.85 -6.82
C PRO A 52 0.88 -6.00 -5.80
N PRO A 53 2.04 -6.53 -5.38
CA PRO A 53 2.08 -7.57 -4.35
C PRO A 53 1.46 -7.05 -3.05
N SER A 54 1.04 -7.95 -2.17
CA SER A 54 0.56 -7.55 -0.85
C SER A 54 1.72 -6.99 -0.01
N VAL A 55 1.42 -6.00 0.83
CA VAL A 55 2.39 -5.48 1.81
C VAL A 55 2.77 -6.59 2.77
N ALA A 56 4.07 -6.77 2.99
CA ALA A 56 4.60 -7.81 3.88
C ALA A 56 3.99 -7.69 5.28
N ALA A 57 3.35 -8.77 5.77
CA ALA A 57 2.70 -8.83 7.07
C ALA A 57 3.69 -9.19 8.20
N THR A 58 4.77 -8.44 8.32
CA THR A 58 5.82 -8.67 9.33
C THR A 58 5.32 -8.42 10.75
N ASP A 59 4.30 -7.56 10.90
CA ASP A 59 3.52 -7.31 12.12
C ASP A 59 2.78 -8.54 12.67
N ARG A 60 2.68 -9.63 11.89
CA ARG A 60 2.05 -10.89 12.31
C ARG A 60 3.05 -12.04 12.45
N ASN A 61 4.34 -11.80 12.24
CA ASN A 61 5.37 -12.83 12.38
C ASN A 61 5.88 -12.88 13.84
N PRO A 62 5.70 -13.99 14.58
CA PRO A 62 6.05 -14.08 15.99
C PRO A 62 7.55 -13.85 16.25
N ILE A 63 8.43 -14.26 15.33
CA ILE A 63 9.88 -14.04 15.45
C ILE A 63 10.21 -12.56 15.30
N VAL A 64 9.56 -11.86 14.37
CA VAL A 64 9.76 -10.41 14.17
C VAL A 64 9.25 -9.64 15.39
N LEU A 65 8.08 -10.00 15.90
CA LEU A 65 7.50 -9.39 17.09
C LEU A 65 8.38 -9.58 18.33
N LEU A 66 8.92 -10.79 18.54
CA LEU A 66 9.84 -11.04 19.66
C LEU A 66 11.13 -10.21 19.53
N ARG A 67 11.68 -10.08 18.32
CA ARG A 67 12.85 -9.23 18.06
C ARG A 67 12.55 -7.75 18.33
N ALA A 68 11.39 -7.27 17.89
CA ALA A 68 10.94 -5.90 18.14
C ALA A 68 10.78 -5.63 19.64
N ALA A 69 10.10 -6.53 20.37
CA ALA A 69 9.94 -6.44 21.82
C ALA A 69 11.29 -6.43 22.55
N ARG A 70 12.21 -7.33 22.17
CA ARG A 70 13.57 -7.35 22.72
C ARG A 70 14.31 -6.03 22.49
N LYS A 71 14.14 -5.40 21.33
CA LYS A 71 14.80 -4.13 21.01
C LYS A 71 14.19 -2.93 21.74
N LEU A 72 12.88 -2.96 22.00
CA LEU A 72 12.18 -1.93 22.78
C LEU A 72 12.49 -2.03 24.29
N LEU A 73 12.73 -3.24 24.80
CA LEU A 73 12.98 -3.51 26.21
C LEU A 73 14.47 -3.60 26.58
N SER A 74 15.37 -3.60 25.60
CA SER A 74 16.81 -3.50 25.86
C SER A 74 17.12 -2.07 26.30
N VAL A 75 17.29 -1.87 27.62
CA VAL A 75 17.93 -0.69 28.22
C VAL A 75 19.41 -0.66 27.85
#